data_AF-A0A653YGQ8-F1
#
_entry.id   AF-A0A653YGQ8-F1
#
_cell.length_a   1.000
_cell.length_b   1.000
_cell.length_c   1.000
_cell.angle_alpha   90.00
_cell.angle_beta   90.00
_cell.angle_gamma   90.00
#
_symmetry.space_group_name_H-M   'P 1'
#
loop_
_entity.id
_entity.type
_entity.pdbx_description
1 polymer ?
#
loop_
_entity_poly.entity_id
_entity_poly.type
_entity_poly.pdbx_seq_one_letter_code
_entity_poly.pdbx_strand_id
1 'polypeptide(L)'
;MANTKTIKQIKIAKTKCKNLNDFLLNFVHWEEIAKRLNYSKPSVFRIKKQMKKYLTTEGEQEALYKMFSVSELNKLIDLYNDYIENPDAYAKPKTKKELNKERQENAIAKHMKDMKMDYKPEDRE
;
A
#
# COMPACT_ATOMS: atom_id res chain seq x y z
N MET A 1 -17.71 -21.33 18.50
CA MET A 1 -16.98 -20.06 18.27
C MET A 1 -16.10 -19.82 19.49
N ALA A 2 -14.85 -20.29 19.46
CA ALA A 2 -13.96 -20.22 20.61
C ALA A 2 -12.75 -19.34 20.26
N ASN A 3 -12.43 -18.38 21.14
CA ASN A 3 -11.30 -17.45 21.07
C ASN A 3 -11.50 -16.12 20.31
N THR A 4 -12.63 -15.43 20.51
CA THR A 4 -12.60 -13.96 20.39
C THR A 4 -11.91 -13.41 21.63
N LYS A 5 -10.59 -13.14 21.54
CA LYS A 5 -9.87 -12.38 22.57
C LYS A 5 -10.61 -11.04 22.73
N THR A 6 -11.35 -10.88 23.82
CA THR A 6 -12.04 -9.64 24.18
C THR A 6 -10.99 -8.61 24.59
N ILE A 7 -10.31 -8.05 23.59
CA ILE A 7 -9.43 -6.91 23.78
C ILE A 7 -10.33 -5.76 24.23
N LYS A 8 -9.97 -5.11 25.35
CA LYS A 8 -10.67 -3.93 25.85
C LYS A 8 -10.69 -2.88 24.75
N GLN A 9 -11.87 -2.66 24.15
CA GLN A 9 -12.02 -1.72 23.05
C GLN A 9 -11.76 -0.31 23.58
N ILE A 10 -10.75 0.35 23.02
CA ILE A 10 -10.49 1.77 23.31
C ILE A 10 -11.66 2.55 22.70
N LYS A 11 -12.23 3.51 23.45
CA LYS A 11 -13.25 4.40 22.90
C LYS A 11 -12.56 5.39 21.96
N ILE A 12 -12.53 5.06 20.67
CA ILE A 12 -12.00 5.93 19.62
C ILE A 12 -13.19 6.60 18.91
N ALA A 13 -13.07 7.90 18.60
CA ALA A 13 -14.08 8.60 17.83
C ALA A 13 -14.23 7.96 16.43
N LYS A 14 -15.47 7.72 15.99
CA LYS A 14 -15.78 7.08 14.69
C LYS A 14 -15.04 7.73 13.51
N THR A 15 -14.97 9.05 13.50
CA THR A 15 -14.25 9.83 12.48
C THR A 15 -12.76 9.48 12.40
N LYS A 16 -12.11 9.25 13.54
CA LYS A 16 -10.70 8.84 13.59
C LYS A 16 -10.51 7.42 13.03
N CYS A 17 -11.42 6.49 13.36
CA CYS A 17 -11.41 5.15 12.80
C CYS A 17 -11.60 5.16 11.28
N LYS A 18 -12.54 5.97 10.78
CA LYS A 18 -12.77 6.15 9.35
C LYS A 18 -11.52 6.64 8.62
N ASN A 19 -10.91 7.70 9.12
CA ASN A 19 -9.72 8.29 8.50
C ASN A 19 -8.54 7.31 8.48
N LEU A 20 -8.33 6.57 9.58
CA LEU A 20 -7.25 5.58 9.64
C LEU A 20 -7.50 4.42 8.66
N ASN A 21 -8.73 3.92 8.57
CA ASN A 21 -9.08 2.87 7.61
C ASN A 21 -8.86 3.33 6.16
N ASP A 22 -9.27 4.56 5.84
CA ASP A 22 -9.10 5.13 4.51
C ASP A 22 -7.61 5.33 4.17
N PHE A 23 -6.83 5.85 5.12
CA PHE A 23 -5.38 5.96 5.02
C PHE A 23 -4.72 4.61 4.69
N LEU A 24 -5.03 3.57 5.48
CA LEU A 24 -4.45 2.24 5.33
C LEU A 24 -4.82 1.55 4.00
N LEU A 25 -6.02 1.81 3.48
CA LEU A 25 -6.46 1.21 2.22
C LEU A 25 -5.96 1.96 1.00
N ASN A 26 -6.13 3.29 0.99
CA ASN A 26 -6.12 4.08 -0.23
C ASN A 26 -4.88 4.96 -0.38
N PHE A 27 -4.31 5.46 0.72
CA PHE A 27 -3.22 6.43 0.69
C PHE A 27 -1.86 5.76 0.89
N VAL A 28 -1.68 4.99 1.97
CA VAL A 28 -0.37 4.46 2.33
C VAL A 28 0.07 3.31 1.42
N HIS A 29 1.34 3.36 1.03
CA HIS A 29 1.96 2.26 0.31
C HIS A 29 2.09 1.03 1.22
N TRP A 30 1.85 -0.15 0.67
CA TRP A 30 1.84 -1.40 1.43
C TRP A 30 3.22 -1.76 1.98
N GLU A 31 4.31 -1.27 1.36
CA GLU A 31 5.66 -1.46 1.89
C GLU A 31 5.89 -0.70 3.19
N GLU A 32 5.29 0.49 3.37
CA GLU A 32 5.44 1.25 4.61
C GLU A 32 4.70 0.57 5.77
N ILE A 33 3.51 0.02 5.50
CA ILE A 33 2.82 -0.84 6.48
C ILE A 33 3.67 -2.07 6.82
N ALA A 34 4.24 -2.74 5.80
CA ALA A 34 5.05 -3.94 5.98
C ALA A 34 6.27 -3.67 6.86
N LYS A 35 6.99 -2.57 6.60
CA LYS A 35 8.14 -2.14 7.40
C LYS A 35 7.74 -1.83 8.84
N ARG A 36 6.68 -1.04 9.06
CA ARG A 36 6.26 -0.61 10.41
C ARG A 36 5.76 -1.79 11.26
N LEU A 37 5.06 -2.73 10.65
CA LEU A 37 4.52 -3.91 11.34
C LEU A 37 5.48 -5.11 11.35
N ASN A 38 6.62 -5.02 10.69
CA ASN A 38 7.54 -6.15 10.46
C ASN A 38 6.85 -7.36 9.80
N TYR A 39 5.98 -7.09 8.83
CA TYR A 39 5.20 -8.10 8.12
C TYR A 39 5.78 -8.39 6.75
N SER A 40 5.59 -9.62 6.27
CA SER A 40 5.93 -9.96 4.90
C SER A 40 4.97 -9.32 3.91
N LYS A 41 5.45 -9.04 2.68
CA LYS A 41 4.65 -8.43 1.61
C LYS A 41 3.30 -9.15 1.39
N PRO A 42 3.26 -10.50 1.26
CA PRO A 42 2.01 -11.22 1.06
C PRO A 42 1.02 -11.09 2.23
N SER A 43 1.52 -10.97 3.47
CA SER A 43 0.69 -10.81 4.65
C SER A 43 -0.05 -9.48 4.63
N VAL A 44 0.60 -8.39 4.23
CA VAL A 44 -0.05 -7.06 4.12
C VAL A 44 -1.17 -7.06 3.08
N PHE A 45 -0.98 -7.72 1.93
CA PHE A 45 -2.04 -7.87 0.94
C PHE A 45 -3.26 -8.65 1.48
N ARG A 46 -3.01 -9.73 2.21
CA ARG A 46 -4.06 -10.53 2.86
C ARG A 46 -4.85 -9.69 3.87
N ILE A 47 -4.13 -8.90 4.67
CA ILE A 47 -4.70 -8.00 5.66
C ILE A 47 -5.57 -6.95 5.00
N LYS A 48 -5.09 -6.26 3.95
CA LYS A 48 -5.91 -5.28 3.21
C LYS A 48 -7.19 -5.92 2.67
N LYS A 49 -7.11 -7.14 2.13
CA LYS A 49 -8.28 -7.89 1.63
C LYS A 49 -9.28 -8.23 2.74
N GLN A 50 -8.80 -8.67 3.90
CA GLN A 50 -9.65 -8.99 5.06
C GLN A 50 -10.27 -7.73 5.66
N MET A 51 -9.49 -6.65 5.79
CA MET A 51 -9.96 -5.38 6.33
C MET A 51 -11.10 -4.78 5.48
N LYS A 52 -11.01 -4.86 4.15
CA LYS A 52 -12.13 -4.48 3.25
C LYS A 52 -13.40 -5.27 3.54
N LYS A 53 -13.29 -6.57 3.84
CA LYS A 53 -14.46 -7.40 4.19
C LYS A 53 -15.06 -6.98 5.52
N TYR A 54 -14.23 -6.83 6.55
CA TYR A 54 -14.71 -6.46 7.88
C TYR A 54 -15.33 -5.05 7.92
N LEU A 55 -14.81 -4.12 7.12
CA LEU A 55 -15.40 -2.80 6.96
C LEU A 55 -16.85 -2.86 6.45
N THR A 56 -17.14 -3.77 5.52
CA THR A 56 -18.49 -3.95 4.98
C THR A 56 -19.43 -4.67 5.95
N THR A 57 -18.92 -5.64 6.72
CA THR A 57 -19.77 -6.50 7.56
C THR A 57 -19.96 -6.01 8.99
N GLU A 58 -18.98 -5.32 9.57
CA GLU A 58 -18.93 -5.05 11.02
C GLU A 58 -18.69 -3.57 11.37
N GLY A 59 -18.29 -2.77 10.39
CA GLY A 59 -18.07 -1.33 10.54
C GLY A 59 -16.63 -0.93 10.86
N GLU A 60 -16.39 0.38 10.89
CA GLU A 60 -15.05 0.99 10.86
C GLU A 60 -14.19 0.65 12.08
N GLN A 61 -14.78 0.65 13.27
CA GLN A 61 -14.07 0.44 14.53
C GLN A 61 -13.76 -1.05 14.76
N GLU A 62 -14.74 -1.92 14.51
CA GLU A 62 -14.59 -3.36 14.73
C GLU A 62 -13.61 -3.97 13.72
N ALA A 63 -13.60 -3.47 12.48
CA ALA A 63 -12.65 -3.90 11.45
C ALA A 63 -11.19 -3.69 11.88
N LEU A 64 -10.88 -2.57 12.54
CA LEU A 64 -9.52 -2.30 13.03
C LEU A 64 -9.15 -3.24 14.19
N TYR A 65 -10.06 -3.46 15.14
CA TYR A 65 -9.80 -4.30 16.30
C TYR A 65 -9.68 -5.80 15.98
N LYS A 66 -10.36 -6.27 14.93
CA LYS A 66 -10.20 -7.66 14.48
C LYS A 66 -8.91 -7.89 13.70
N MET A 67 -8.43 -6.86 13.00
CA MET A 67 -7.25 -6.99 12.14
C MET A 67 -5.94 -6.76 12.88
N PHE A 68 -5.93 -5.88 13.87
CA PHE A 68 -4.71 -5.41 14.51
C PHE A 68 -4.81 -5.49 16.04
N SER A 69 -3.70 -5.86 16.66
CA SER A 69 -3.52 -5.70 18.10
C SER A 69 -3.35 -4.23 18.48
N VAL A 70 -3.51 -3.90 19.76
CA VAL A 70 -3.35 -2.52 20.26
C VAL A 70 -1.96 -1.94 19.96
N SER A 71 -0.91 -2.75 20.06
CA SER A 71 0.46 -2.31 19.76
C SER A 71 0.66 -2.00 18.28
N GLU A 72 0.03 -2.76 17.40
CA GLU A 72 0.06 -2.53 15.95
C GLU A 72 -0.77 -1.30 15.58
N LEU A 73 -1.94 -1.12 16.19
CA LEU A 73 -2.73 0.09 16.03
C LEU A 73 -1.95 1.35 16.40
N ASN A 74 -1.21 1.33 17.51
CA ASN A 74 -0.35 2.46 17.89
C ASN A 74 0.69 2.77 16.80
N LYS A 75 1.37 1.74 16.27
CA LYS A 75 2.35 1.93 15.18
C LYS A 75 1.71 2.49 13.91
N LEU A 76 0.49 2.07 13.58
CA LEU A 76 -0.25 2.56 12.42
C LEU A 76 -0.78 3.98 12.63
N ILE A 77 -1.12 4.35 13.87
CA ILE A 77 -1.48 5.72 14.24
C ILE A 77 -0.26 6.62 14.10
N ASP A 78 0.93 6.20 14.56
CA ASP A 78 2.17 6.96 14.36
C ASP A 78 2.42 7.18 12.87
N LEU A 79 2.27 6.13 12.06
CA LEU A 79 2.42 6.24 10.60
C LEU A 79 1.39 7.19 9.97
N TYR A 80 0.16 7.24 10.52
CA TYR A 80 -0.87 8.17 10.08
C TYR A 80 -0.57 9.61 10.49
N ASN A 81 -0.02 9.83 11.68
CA ASN A 81 0.42 11.15 12.12
C ASN A 81 1.60 11.65 11.27
N ASP A 82 2.58 10.77 10.98
CA ASP A 82 3.70 11.06 10.07
C ASP A 82 3.16 11.49 8.68
N TYR A 83 2.07 10.88 8.22
CA TYR A 83 1.38 11.27 6.98
C TYR A 83 0.68 12.63 7.06
N ILE A 84 0.03 12.95 8.18
CA ILE A 84 -0.60 14.26 8.38
C ILE A 84 0.46 15.36 8.39
N GLU A 85 1.60 15.12 9.03
CA GLU A 85 2.70 16.08 9.12
C GLU A 85 3.44 16.24 7.77
N ASN A 86 3.63 15.13 7.04
CA ASN A 86 4.40 15.11 5.79
C ASN A 86 3.63 14.41 4.66
N PRO A 87 2.53 14.99 4.16
CA PRO A 87 1.68 14.35 3.14
C PRO A 87 2.42 14.09 1.82
N ASP A 88 3.40 14.95 1.46
CA ASP A 88 4.18 14.84 0.23
C ASP A 88 5.08 13.58 0.20
N ALA A 89 5.55 13.11 1.36
CA ALA A 89 6.38 11.90 1.45
C ALA A 89 5.62 10.61 1.12
N TYR A 90 4.29 10.65 1.26
CA TYR A 90 3.40 9.52 1.01
C TYR A 90 2.54 9.70 -0.23
N ALA A 91 2.70 10.81 -0.96
CA ALA A 91 2.11 10.99 -2.26
C ALA A 91 2.56 9.83 -3.16
N LYS A 92 1.61 9.06 -3.69
CA LYS A 92 1.92 8.01 -4.68
C LYS A 92 2.80 8.66 -5.76
N PRO A 93 3.95 8.07 -6.11
CA PRO A 93 4.79 8.61 -7.17
C PRO A 93 3.88 8.84 -8.36
N LYS A 94 3.74 10.11 -8.79
CA LYS A 94 2.89 10.47 -9.91
C LYS A 94 3.33 9.56 -11.05
N THR A 95 2.53 8.57 -11.40
CA THR A 95 2.72 7.78 -12.62
C THR A 95 2.38 8.67 -13.81
N LYS A 96 3.14 9.75 -14.00
CA LYS A 96 3.63 10.05 -15.32
C LYS A 96 4.75 9.05 -15.53
N LYS A 97 4.41 7.88 -16.08
CA LYS A 97 5.33 7.23 -17.00
C LYS A 97 5.58 8.27 -18.09
N GLU A 98 6.54 9.16 -17.88
CA GLU A 98 7.35 9.60 -19.00
C GLU A 98 7.97 8.29 -19.49
N LEU A 99 7.33 7.70 -20.50
CA LEU A 99 7.91 6.63 -21.28
C LEU A 99 9.29 7.13 -21.64
N ASN A 100 10.29 6.62 -20.93
CA ASN A 100 11.66 7.00 -21.12
C ASN A 100 12.10 6.33 -22.42
N LYS A 101 11.69 6.94 -23.55
CA LYS A 101 11.85 6.42 -24.93
C LYS A 101 13.30 6.00 -25.17
N GLU A 102 14.22 6.75 -24.59
CA GLU A 102 15.65 6.52 -24.63
C GLU A 102 16.07 5.18 -23.98
N ARG A 103 15.49 4.81 -22.82
CA ARG A 103 15.75 3.49 -22.21
C ARG A 103 15.15 2.34 -23.02
N GLN A 104 14.02 2.56 -23.68
CA GLN A 104 13.40 1.56 -24.54
C GLN A 104 14.21 1.36 -25.84
N GLU A 105 14.65 2.46 -26.46
CA GLU A 105 15.48 2.43 -27.66
C GLU A 105 16.84 1.78 -27.40
N ASN A 106 17.47 2.07 -26.27
CA ASN A 106 18.71 1.41 -25.88
C ASN A 106 18.53 -0.10 -25.60
N ALA A 107 17.40 -0.51 -25.04
CA ALA A 107 17.10 -1.93 -24.84
C ALA A 107 16.84 -2.64 -26.18
N ILE A 108 16.07 -2.02 -27.08
CA ILE A 108 15.81 -2.55 -28.43
C ILE A 108 17.10 -2.66 -29.23
N ALA A 109 17.94 -1.61 -29.25
CA ALA A 109 19.23 -1.62 -29.93
C ALA A 109 20.17 -2.70 -29.40
N LYS A 110 20.19 -2.93 -28.08
CA LYS A 110 20.98 -4.00 -27.47
C LYS A 110 20.48 -5.38 -27.90
N HIS A 111 19.18 -5.62 -27.87
CA HIS A 111 18.60 -6.89 -28.31
C HIS A 111 18.79 -7.14 -29.82
N MET A 112 18.68 -6.10 -30.65
CA MET A 112 18.94 -6.18 -32.10
C MET A 112 20.42 -6.50 -32.38
N LYS A 113 21.35 -5.87 -31.66
CA LYS A 113 22.79 -6.13 -31.77
C LYS A 113 23.16 -7.54 -31.34
N ASP A 114 22.56 -8.05 -30.26
CA ASP A 114 22.76 -9.43 -29.79
C ASP A 114 22.24 -10.46 -30.82
N MET A 115 21.24 -10.10 -31.62
CA MET A 115 20.72 -10.90 -32.73
C MET A 115 21.43 -10.66 -34.08
N LYS A 116 22.52 -9.87 -34.11
CA LYS A 116 23.25 -9.47 -35.34
C LYS A 116 22.37 -8.83 -36.41
N MET A 117 21.35 -8.10 -35.99
CA MET A 117 20.49 -7.32 -36.87
C MET A 117 20.76 -5.83 -36.68
N ASP A 118 20.94 -5.10 -37.78
CA ASP A 118 21.11 -3.64 -37.72
C ASP A 118 19.76 -2.97 -37.50
N TYR A 119 19.62 -2.25 -36.38
CA TYR A 119 18.41 -1.50 -36.08
C TYR A 119 18.22 -0.36 -37.07
N LYS A 120 17.18 -0.42 -37.91
CA LYS A 120 16.78 0.67 -38.79
C LYS A 120 15.55 1.37 -38.21
N PRO A 121 15.59 2.69 -37.99
CA PRO A 121 14.48 3.45 -37.39
C PRO A 121 13.22 3.55 -38.29
N GLU A 122 13.26 3.02 -39.51
CA GLU A 122 12.16 2.98 -40.47
C GLU A 122 11.13 1.87 -40.21
N ASP A 123 11.43 0.86 -39.36
CA ASP A 123 10.51 -0.24 -39.03
C ASP A 123 9.37 0.16 -38.06
N ARG A 124 9.13 1.47 -37.89
CA ARG A 124 8.14 2.06 -36.95
C ARG A 124 6.92 2.67 -37.65
N GLU A 125 6.80 2.59 -38.98
CA GLU A 125 5.59 3.01 -39.72
C GLU A 125 4.42 2.02 -39.57
#